data_AF-A0A2E7ZHY0-F1
#
_entry.id   AF-A0A2E7ZHY0-F1
#
_cell.length_a   1.000
_cell.length_b   1.000
_cell.length_c   1.000
_cell.angle_alpha   90.00
_cell.angle_beta   90.00
_cell.angle_gamma   90.00
#
_symmetry.space_group_name_H-M   'P 1'
#
loop_
_entity.id
_entity.type
_entity.pdbx_description
1 polymer ?
#
loop_
_entity_poly.entity_id
_entity_poly.type
_entity_poly.pdbx_seq_one_letter_code
_entity_poly.pdbx_strand_id
1 'polypeptide(L)'
;VEIDGVKAFRQLRIVNPKRAWENLLKEAGVQDMQIKDIRSYFNSVLINDLQFSHKQAGAYVGNSELVNHAHYTAVSLDEMIPKLKAGKDVWTQPGM
;
A
#
# COMPACT_ATOMS: atom_id res chain seq x y z
N VAL A 1 7.54 11.94 16.34
CA VAL A 1 8.48 12.74 17.17
C VAL A 1 8.51 12.08 18.53
N GLU A 2 9.69 11.65 18.95
CA GLU A 2 9.89 11.09 20.28
C GLU A 2 10.25 12.26 21.21
N ILE A 3 9.40 12.51 22.19
CA ILE A 3 9.66 13.46 23.27
C ILE A 3 9.39 12.66 24.54
N ASP A 4 10.41 12.53 25.39
CA ASP A 4 10.36 11.88 26.71
C ASP A 4 9.79 10.44 26.73
N GLY A 5 10.17 9.61 25.75
CA GLY A 5 9.84 8.17 25.75
C GLY A 5 8.36 7.84 25.51
N VAL A 6 7.51 8.85 25.26
CA VAL A 6 6.11 8.68 24.90
C VAL A 6 5.97 8.87 23.39
N LYS A 7 5.62 7.80 22.66
CA LYS A 7 5.19 7.90 21.25
C LYS A 7 3.86 8.65 21.19
N ALA A 8 3.91 9.97 21.18
CA ALA A 8 2.75 10.80 20.96
C ALA A 8 2.25 10.63 19.53
N PHE A 9 1.09 9.99 19.37
CA PHE A 9 0.39 9.93 18.09
C PHE A 9 -0.11 11.34 17.75
N ARG A 10 0.62 12.03 16.89
CA ARG A 10 0.24 13.37 16.45
C ARG A 10 -0.85 13.23 15.40
N GLN A 11 -2.12 13.45 15.77
CA GLN A 11 -3.19 13.65 14.79
C GLN A 11 -2.96 15.00 14.08
N LEU A 12 -2.15 14.97 13.03
CA LEU A 12 -2.01 16.09 12.13
C LEU A 12 -3.12 16.02 11.10
N ARG A 13 -4.05 16.98 11.13
CA ARG A 13 -4.99 17.15 10.02
C ARG A 13 -4.18 17.41 8.75
N ILE A 14 -4.28 16.50 7.78
CA ILE A 14 -3.67 16.70 6.47
C ILE A 14 -4.56 17.65 5.68
N VAL A 15 -4.16 18.92 5.64
CA VAL A 15 -4.88 19.96 4.87
C VAL A 15 -4.41 19.96 3.41
N ASN A 16 -3.16 19.59 3.16
CA ASN A 16 -2.58 19.50 1.82
C ASN A 16 -1.80 18.18 1.66
N PRO A 17 -2.36 17.18 0.96
CA PRO A 17 -1.74 15.88 0.78
C PRO A 17 -0.37 15.93 0.09
N LYS A 18 -0.17 16.84 -0.87
CA LYS A 18 1.10 16.98 -1.59
C LYS A 18 2.20 17.44 -0.65
N ARG A 19 1.93 18.48 0.16
CA ARG A 19 2.91 18.99 1.14
C ARG A 19 3.19 17.97 2.25
N ALA A 20 2.17 17.23 2.69
CA ALA A 20 2.35 16.17 3.66
C ALA A 20 3.23 15.04 3.11
N TRP A 21 3.05 14.68 1.83
CA TRP A 21 3.89 13.71 1.13
C TRP A 21 5.35 14.19 1.01
N GLU A 22 5.58 15.42 0.56
CA GLU A 22 6.91 16.01 0.45
C GLU A 22 7.65 16.04 1.80
N ASN A 23 6.94 16.41 2.88
CA ASN A 23 7.51 16.39 4.22
C ASN A 23 7.89 14.97 4.67
N LEU A 24 7.02 13.98 4.42
CA LEU A 24 7.28 12.59 4.73
C LEU A 24 8.53 12.08 4.00
N LEU A 25 8.66 12.36 2.70
CA LEU A 25 9.85 12.00 1.92
C LEU A 25 11.12 12.64 2.50
N LYS A 26 11.03 13.93 2.85
CA LYS A 26 12.15 14.65 3.45
C LYS A 26 12.58 14.05 4.79
N GLU A 27 11.63 13.72 5.67
CA GLU A 27 11.91 13.05 6.95
C GLU A 27 12.52 11.66 6.74
N ALA A 28 12.12 10.94 5.70
CA ALA A 28 12.66 9.63 5.34
C ALA A 28 13.98 9.68 4.55
N GLY A 29 14.47 10.87 4.17
CA GLY A 29 15.67 11.01 3.32
C GLY A 29 15.49 10.52 1.88
N VAL A 30 14.24 10.40 1.40
CA VAL A 30 13.91 9.92 0.06
C VAL A 30 13.69 11.12 -0.87
N GLN A 31 14.24 11.05 -2.09
CA GLN A 31 14.01 12.05 -3.14
C GLN A 31 13.27 11.43 -4.32
N ASP A 32 12.54 12.26 -5.07
CA ASP A 32 11.91 11.93 -6.35
C ASP A 32 10.90 10.76 -6.37
N MET A 33 10.34 10.37 -5.22
CA MET A 33 9.27 9.37 -5.16
C MET A 33 7.88 10.01 -5.32
N GLN A 34 7.13 9.57 -6.33
CA GLN A 34 5.75 10.00 -6.56
C GLN A 34 4.78 9.08 -5.80
N ILE A 35 3.62 9.62 -5.38
CA ILE A 35 2.58 8.81 -4.69
C ILE A 35 2.14 7.61 -5.54
N LYS A 36 2.09 7.75 -6.87
CA LYS A 36 1.75 6.63 -7.77
C LYS A 36 2.78 5.49 -7.73
N ASP A 37 4.02 5.76 -7.33
CA ASP A 37 5.07 4.75 -7.28
C ASP A 37 4.79 3.76 -6.14
N ILE A 38 4.14 4.22 -5.06
CA ILE A 38 3.62 3.34 -4.00
C ILE A 38 2.61 2.33 -4.57
N ARG A 39 1.70 2.79 -5.44
CA ARG A 39 0.72 1.91 -6.08
C ARG A 39 1.41 0.87 -6.97
N SER A 40 2.40 1.30 -7.77
CA SER A 40 3.19 0.40 -8.61
C SER A 40 3.93 -0.64 -7.79
N TYR A 41 4.55 -0.23 -6.69
CA TYR A 41 5.24 -1.11 -5.76
C TYR A 41 4.28 -2.15 -5.15
N PHE A 42 3.15 -1.72 -4.58
CA PHE A 42 2.19 -2.67 -4.01
C PHE A 42 1.60 -3.61 -5.06
N ASN A 43 1.32 -3.15 -6.28
CA ASN A 43 0.90 -4.04 -7.36
C ASN A 43 1.96 -5.11 -7.67
N SER A 44 3.24 -4.72 -7.71
CA SER A 44 4.35 -5.67 -7.88
C SER A 44 4.38 -6.71 -6.77
N VAL A 45 4.30 -6.29 -5.50
CA VAL A 45 4.28 -7.20 -4.34
C VAL A 45 3.11 -8.17 -4.42
N LEU A 46 1.90 -7.70 -4.73
CA LEU A 46 0.73 -8.57 -4.83
C LEU A 46 0.89 -9.64 -5.91
N ILE A 47 1.42 -9.27 -7.07
CA ILE A 47 1.57 -10.19 -8.21
C ILE A 47 2.74 -11.15 -7.98
N ASN A 48 3.92 -10.61 -7.69
CA ASN A 48 5.16 -11.36 -7.68
C ASN A 48 5.36 -12.13 -6.37
N ASP A 49 5.01 -11.53 -5.24
CA ASP A 49 5.29 -12.13 -3.93
C ASP A 49 4.07 -12.88 -3.39
N LEU A 50 2.86 -12.37 -3.63
CA LEU A 50 1.61 -12.97 -3.12
C LEU A 50 0.82 -13.77 -4.17
N GLN A 51 1.32 -13.87 -5.40
CA GLN A 51 0.71 -14.68 -6.47
C GLN A 51 -0.75 -14.29 -6.75
N PHE A 52 -1.05 -12.99 -6.70
CA PHE A 52 -2.32 -12.43 -7.15
C PHE A 52 -2.35 -12.40 -8.67
N SER A 53 -3.51 -12.67 -9.26
CA SER A 53 -3.70 -12.29 -10.66
C SER A 53 -3.75 -10.77 -10.80
N HIS A 54 -3.47 -10.24 -11.99
CA HIS A 54 -3.60 -8.80 -12.27
C HIS A 54 -5.00 -8.26 -11.93
N LYS A 55 -6.05 -9.06 -12.12
CA LYS A 55 -7.43 -8.74 -11.72
C LYS A 55 -7.58 -8.63 -10.20
N GLN A 56 -6.99 -9.57 -9.46
CA GLN A 56 -7.03 -9.55 -7.99
C GLN A 56 -6.25 -8.36 -7.41
N ALA A 57 -5.04 -8.09 -7.92
CA ALA A 57 -4.22 -6.98 -7.48
C ALA A 57 -4.90 -5.62 -7.75
N GLY A 58 -5.46 -5.44 -8.94
CA GLY A 58 -6.21 -4.22 -9.30
C GLY A 58 -7.48 -4.02 -8.47
N ALA A 59 -8.19 -5.10 -8.12
CA ALA A 59 -9.34 -5.02 -7.22
C ALA A 59 -8.95 -4.73 -5.76
N TYR A 60 -7.77 -5.18 -5.31
CA TYR A 60 -7.31 -4.99 -3.93
C TYR A 60 -6.72 -3.59 -3.65
N VAL A 61 -5.85 -3.08 -4.53
CA VAL A 61 -5.26 -1.72 -4.37
C VAL A 61 -6.20 -0.63 -4.90
N GLY A 62 -7.18 -1.01 -5.71
CA GLY A 62 -8.14 -0.14 -6.37
C GLY A 62 -7.61 0.42 -7.69
N ASN A 63 -8.29 0.06 -8.80
CA ASN A 63 -8.12 0.76 -10.07
C ASN A 63 -8.86 2.11 -10.06
N SER A 64 -8.57 2.98 -11.04
CA SER A 64 -9.40 4.18 -11.23
C SER A 64 -10.85 3.78 -11.54
N GLU A 65 -11.82 4.61 -11.17
CA GLU A 65 -13.25 4.32 -11.40
C GLU A 65 -13.56 3.96 -12.86
N LEU A 66 -12.85 4.60 -13.81
CA LEU A 66 -12.96 4.35 -15.24
C LEU A 66 -12.56 2.91 -15.64
N VAL A 67 -11.53 2.35 -15.00
CA VAL A 67 -11.07 0.97 -15.25
C VAL A 67 -11.97 -0.04 -14.55
N ASN A 68 -12.51 0.31 -13.37
CA ASN A 68 -13.49 -0.51 -12.67
C ASN A 68 -14.79 -0.67 -13.47
N HIS A 69 -15.30 0.43 -14.06
CA HIS A 69 -16.53 0.43 -14.84
C HIS A 69 -16.39 -0.30 -16.20
N ALA A 70 -15.19 -0.33 -16.77
CA ALA A 70 -14.96 -0.90 -18.10
C ALA A 70 -14.68 -2.42 -18.11
N HIS A 71 -14.15 -3.01 -17.03
CA HIS A 71 -13.48 -4.31 -17.15
C HIS A 71 -13.73 -5.40 -16.10
N TYR A 72 -14.50 -5.19 -15.01
CA TYR A 72 -14.58 -6.24 -13.96
C TYR A 72 -15.97 -6.66 -13.48
N THR A 73 -16.27 -7.94 -13.70
CA THR A 73 -17.05 -8.80 -12.80
C THR A 73 -16.41 -8.79 -11.40
N ALA A 74 -17.24 -8.63 -10.36
CA ALA A 74 -16.83 -8.58 -8.97
C ALA A 74 -15.88 -9.76 -8.59
N VAL A 75 -14.79 -9.44 -7.90
CA VAL A 75 -13.90 -10.44 -7.31
C VAL A 75 -14.29 -10.61 -5.85
N SER A 76 -14.47 -11.85 -5.39
CA SER A 76 -14.84 -12.13 -4.00
C SER A 76 -13.68 -11.87 -3.06
N LEU A 77 -13.93 -11.11 -1.99
CA LEU A 77 -12.96 -10.89 -0.91
C LEU A 77 -12.58 -12.19 -0.20
N ASP A 78 -13.48 -13.17 -0.17
CA ASP A 78 -13.25 -14.48 0.45
C ASP A 78 -12.13 -15.27 -0.25
N GLU A 79 -11.92 -15.03 -1.55
CA GLU A 79 -10.81 -15.64 -2.30
C GLU A 79 -9.47 -14.94 -2.07
N MET A 80 -9.48 -13.67 -1.69
CA MET A 80 -8.25 -12.87 -1.48
C MET A 80 -7.66 -13.03 -0.08
N ILE A 81 -8.52 -13.14 0.94
CA ILE A 81 -8.11 -13.19 2.36
C ILE A 81 -7.09 -14.31 2.65
N PRO A 82 -7.25 -15.55 2.17
CA PRO A 82 -6.27 -16.61 2.42
C PRO A 82 -4.88 -16.28 1.87
N LYS A 83 -4.79 -15.65 0.69
CA LYS A 83 -3.51 -15.28 0.07
C LYS A 83 -2.79 -14.17 0.85
N LEU A 84 -3.52 -13.18 1.35
CA LEU A 84 -2.96 -12.11 2.20
C LEU A 84 -2.40 -12.67 3.51
N LYS A 85 -3.10 -13.64 4.11
CA LYS A 85 -2.65 -14.31 5.33
C LYS A 85 -1.40 -15.13 5.09
N ALA A 86 -1.35 -15.93 4.02
CA ALA A 86 -0.16 -16.70 3.65
C ALA A 86 1.06 -15.82 3.36
N GLY A 87 0.86 -14.66 2.74
CA GLY A 87 1.91 -13.67 2.52
C GLY A 87 2.53 -13.11 3.80
N LYS A 88 1.73 -12.94 4.85
CA LYS A 88 2.19 -12.39 6.13
C LYS A 88 3.24 -13.29 6.80
N ASP A 89 3.10 -14.61 6.66
CA ASP A 89 4.00 -15.60 7.26
C ASP A 89 5.41 -15.58 6.63
N VAL A 90 5.55 -15.07 5.39
CA VAL A 90 6.83 -14.91 4.68
C VAL A 90 7.67 -13.75 5.23
N TRP A 91 7.03 -12.66 5.68
CA TRP A 91 7.70 -11.44 6.13
C TRP A 91 7.91 -11.35 7.65
N THR A 92 7.40 -12.31 8.42
CA THR A 92 7.56 -12.36 9.90
C THR A 92 8.63 -13.33 10.37
N GLN A 93 9.38 -13.98 9.48
CA GLN A 93 10.53 -14.80 9.88
C GLN A 93 11.76 -13.92 10.11
N PRO A 94 12.46 -14.06 11.26
CA PRO A 94 13.66 -13.29 11.53
C PRO A 94 14.79 -13.78 10.62
N GLY A 95 15.05 -13.09 9.51
CA GLY A 95 16.10 -13.49 8.57
C GLY A 95 16.18 -12.80 7.21
N MET A 96 15.39 -11.75 6.92
CA MET A 96 15.64 -10.83 5.80
C MET A 96 15.85 -9.41 6.30
#